data_AF-A0A238C0Z0-F1
#
_entry.id   AF-A0A238C0Z0-F1
#
_cell.length_a   1.000
_cell.length_b   1.000
_cell.length_c   1.000
_cell.angle_alpha   90.00
_cell.angle_beta   90.00
_cell.angle_gamma   90.00
#
_symmetry.space_group_name_H-M   'P 1'
#
loop_
_entity.id
_entity.type
_entity.pdbx_description
1 polymer ?
#
loop_
_entity_poly.entity_id
_entity_poly.type
_entity_poly.pdbx_seq_one_letter_code
_entity_poly.pdbx_strand_id
1 'polypeptide(L)'
;MPSLLNTMFLVLILCSFIFTIPTITSATIIKRDTATVLRKKYGNLRENCFPRPSGGCLCNVKQGNGVETVENYDSDEYCKLDIAAQTIHHKKQLNEEIKERYGNYRENCFPMPSGGCKCNEKDPDGNEIVKEYDEDMQCKILQKNRRTANERPSQNVRDPVRERAQANYRAVINELNEKFKGLKEGCFPRPKGCLCVIGKDQDGRDITERRMKDRDCKCQPGERGHGCPASGA
;
A
#
# COMPACT_ATOMS: atom_id res chain seq x y z
N MET A 1 -64.33 59.93 12.68
CA MET A 1 -65.49 59.65 13.55
C MET A 1 -65.78 58.15 13.48
N PRO A 2 -66.24 57.57 14.60
CA PRO A 2 -65.67 56.41 15.32
C PRO A 2 -66.22 55.06 14.77
N SER A 3 -65.86 53.86 15.23
CA SER A 3 -65.42 53.42 16.56
C SER A 3 -64.79 52.03 16.45
N LEU A 4 -63.51 51.99 16.78
CA LEU A 4 -62.73 50.82 17.18
C LEU A 4 -63.26 50.31 18.52
N LEU A 5 -64.24 49.41 18.56
CA LEU A 5 -64.56 48.71 19.83
C LEU A 5 -65.31 47.38 19.70
N ASN A 6 -65.47 46.81 18.50
CA ASN A 6 -66.27 45.59 18.33
C ASN A 6 -65.57 44.40 17.66
N THR A 7 -64.25 44.50 17.45
CA THR A 7 -63.43 43.41 16.90
C THR A 7 -62.37 42.89 17.87
N MET A 8 -62.35 43.40 19.11
CA MET A 8 -61.39 42.97 20.16
C MET A 8 -61.94 41.96 21.16
N PHE A 9 -63.25 41.67 21.16
CA PHE A 9 -63.84 40.74 22.15
C PHE A 9 -64.09 39.32 21.64
N LEU A 10 -64.07 39.09 20.32
CA LEU A 10 -64.28 37.75 19.75
C LEU A 10 -62.99 36.95 19.53
N VAL A 11 -61.83 37.56 19.78
CA VAL A 11 -60.50 36.92 19.61
C VAL A 11 -59.99 36.31 20.92
N LEU A 12 -60.56 36.66 22.07
CA LEU A 12 -60.06 36.24 23.39
C LEU A 12 -60.57 34.87 23.88
N ILE A 13 -61.54 34.23 23.20
CA ILE A 13 -62.12 32.95 23.64
C ILE A 13 -61.64 31.74 22.80
N LEU A 14 -60.94 31.98 21.68
CA LEU A 14 -60.33 30.91 20.87
C LEU A 14 -58.83 30.70 21.14
N CYS A 15 -58.23 31.43 22.08
CA CYS A 15 -56.80 31.31 22.42
C CYS A 15 -56.49 30.40 23.63
N SER A 16 -57.48 29.71 24.21
CA SER A 16 -57.26 28.84 25.39
C SER A 16 -57.00 27.37 25.06
N PHE A 17 -57.05 26.97 23.79
CA PHE A 17 -56.81 25.57 23.36
C PHE A 17 -55.70 25.46 22.31
N ILE A 18 -54.63 26.23 22.46
CA ILE A 18 -53.40 25.99 21.70
C ILE A 18 -52.43 25.23 22.59
N PHE A 19 -52.48 23.91 22.44
CA PHE A 19 -51.31 23.03 22.43
C PHE A 19 -50.21 23.35 23.45
N THR A 20 -50.37 22.85 24.68
CA THR A 20 -49.20 22.48 25.49
C THR A 20 -48.56 21.23 24.88
N ILE A 21 -47.78 21.41 23.81
CA ILE A 21 -46.82 20.41 23.37
C ILE A 21 -45.64 20.53 24.33
N PRO A 22 -45.28 19.49 25.10
CA PRO A 22 -44.04 19.50 25.84
C PRO A 22 -42.91 19.62 24.82
N THR A 23 -42.18 20.74 24.84
CA THR A 23 -40.93 20.87 24.11
C THR A 23 -39.97 19.87 24.73
N ILE A 24 -39.88 18.69 24.12
CA ILE A 24 -38.79 17.75 24.34
C ILE A 24 -37.55 18.49 23.89
N THR A 25 -36.80 19.04 24.83
CA THR A 25 -35.39 19.36 24.62
C THR A 25 -34.72 18.04 24.33
N SER A 26 -34.66 17.67 23.05
CA SER A 26 -33.78 16.63 22.56
C SER A 26 -32.36 17.12 22.83
N ALA A 27 -31.86 16.80 24.01
CA ALA A 27 -30.43 16.77 24.25
C ALA A 27 -29.89 15.78 23.20
N THR A 28 -29.32 16.33 22.13
CA THR A 28 -28.57 15.54 21.17
C THR A 28 -27.42 14.95 21.97
N ILE A 29 -27.56 13.69 22.37
CA ILE A 29 -26.45 12.88 22.84
C ILE A 29 -25.56 12.74 21.61
N ILE A 30 -24.63 13.68 21.44
CA ILE A 30 -23.50 13.52 20.54
C ILE A 30 -22.74 12.33 21.12
N LYS A 31 -23.00 11.13 20.59
CA LYS A 31 -22.14 9.98 20.75
C LYS A 31 -20.79 10.37 20.14
N ARG A 32 -19.96 11.07 20.92
CA ARG A 32 -18.56 11.23 20.58
C ARG A 32 -18.02 9.82 20.48
N ASP A 33 -17.39 9.52 19.37
CA ASP A 33 -16.70 8.25 19.18
C ASP A 33 -15.76 8.06 20.37
N THR A 34 -16.10 7.14 21.26
CA THR A 34 -15.40 6.92 22.53
C THR A 34 -13.94 6.57 22.25
N ALA A 35 -13.66 5.96 21.09
CA ALA A 35 -12.32 5.67 20.63
C ALA A 35 -11.50 6.94 20.39
N THR A 36 -12.07 8.01 19.81
CA THR A 36 -11.36 9.27 19.57
C THR A 36 -11.06 10.01 20.88
N VAL A 37 -12.00 9.98 21.85
CA VAL A 37 -11.81 10.59 23.17
C VAL A 37 -10.73 9.83 23.97
N LEU A 38 -10.72 8.51 23.90
CA LEU A 38 -9.73 7.65 24.54
C LEU A 38 -8.33 7.85 23.92
N ARG A 39 -8.21 7.89 22.59
CA ARG A 39 -6.95 8.21 21.90
C ARG A 39 -6.39 9.58 22.30
N LYS A 40 -7.25 10.60 22.42
CA LYS A 40 -6.83 11.95 22.81
C LYS A 40 -6.33 12.04 24.25
N LYS A 41 -6.87 11.20 25.17
CA LYS A 41 -6.49 11.19 26.58
C LYS A 41 -5.31 10.28 26.91
N TYR A 42 -5.23 9.09 26.30
CA TYR A 42 -4.28 8.04 26.69
C TYR A 42 -3.26 7.68 25.59
N GLY A 43 -3.38 8.23 24.38
CA GLY A 43 -2.48 7.94 23.26
C GLY A 43 -2.82 6.64 22.52
N ASN A 44 -1.84 6.10 21.76
CA ASN A 44 -1.99 4.81 21.07
C ASN A 44 -1.57 3.67 22.01
N LEU A 45 -2.55 3.01 22.63
CA LEU A 45 -2.32 1.84 23.47
C LEU A 45 -1.84 0.64 22.63
N ARG A 46 -1.05 -0.25 23.23
CA ARG A 46 -0.71 -1.55 22.66
C ARG A 46 -1.97 -2.32 22.33
N GLU A 47 -1.89 -3.16 21.31
CA GLU A 47 -2.96 -4.06 20.94
C GLU A 47 -3.31 -4.96 22.15
N ASN A 48 -4.60 -5.08 22.44
CA ASN A 48 -5.16 -5.82 23.59
C ASN A 48 -4.94 -5.20 24.98
N CYS A 49 -4.58 -3.90 25.06
CA CYS A 49 -4.50 -3.15 26.31
C CYS A 49 -5.67 -2.16 26.49
N PHE A 50 -6.20 -2.07 27.71
CA PHE A 50 -7.34 -1.22 28.08
C PHE A 50 -6.97 -0.27 29.24
N PRO A 51 -7.24 1.04 29.13
CA PRO A 51 -6.85 2.01 30.15
C PRO A 51 -7.69 1.87 31.43
N ARG A 52 -7.07 2.10 32.59
CA ARG A 52 -7.73 2.07 33.91
C ARG A 52 -8.05 3.49 34.40
N PRO A 53 -9.18 3.69 35.10
CA PRO A 53 -9.53 4.99 35.69
C PRO A 53 -8.52 5.49 36.72
N SER A 54 -7.85 4.57 37.43
CA SER A 54 -6.87 4.83 38.49
C SER A 54 -5.45 5.09 37.99
N GLY A 55 -5.25 5.16 36.66
CA GLY A 55 -3.92 5.11 36.03
C GLY A 55 -3.52 3.67 35.66
N GLY A 56 -2.71 3.54 34.61
CA GLY A 56 -2.26 2.26 34.09
C GLY A 56 -3.22 1.59 33.10
N CYS A 57 -2.99 0.29 32.82
CA CYS A 57 -3.81 -0.49 31.89
C CYS A 57 -3.82 -1.99 32.21
N LEU A 58 -4.83 -2.67 31.66
CA LEU A 58 -4.96 -4.12 31.65
C LEU A 58 -4.68 -4.62 30.23
N CYS A 59 -3.74 -5.54 30.08
CA CYS A 59 -3.35 -6.10 28.78
C CYS A 59 -3.59 -7.60 28.72
N ASN A 60 -4.22 -8.09 27.66
CA ASN A 60 -4.31 -9.53 27.40
C ASN A 60 -3.07 -9.97 26.63
N VAL A 61 -2.17 -10.71 27.29
CA VAL A 61 -0.89 -11.15 26.74
C VAL A 61 -0.95 -12.65 26.43
N LYS A 62 -0.54 -13.04 25.22
CA LYS A 62 -0.40 -14.44 24.82
C LYS A 62 0.99 -14.95 25.17
N GLN A 63 1.08 -15.92 26.06
CA GLN A 63 2.36 -16.58 26.35
C GLN A 63 2.72 -17.59 25.25
N GLY A 64 3.98 -18.02 25.18
CA GLY A 64 4.51 -18.93 24.14
C GLY A 64 3.83 -20.32 24.09
N ASN A 65 3.01 -20.65 25.08
CA ASN A 65 2.17 -21.86 25.15
C ASN A 65 0.74 -21.64 24.60
N GLY A 66 0.40 -20.44 24.11
CA GLY A 66 -0.92 -20.10 23.58
C GLY A 66 -1.96 -19.72 24.62
N VAL A 67 -1.62 -19.71 25.92
CA VAL A 67 -2.53 -19.29 27.00
C VAL A 67 -2.57 -17.76 27.07
N GLU A 68 -3.77 -17.19 27.04
CA GLU A 68 -4.00 -15.76 27.26
C GLU A 68 -4.03 -15.46 28.77
N THR A 69 -3.15 -14.56 29.22
CA THR A 69 -3.10 -14.08 30.60
C THR A 69 -3.35 -12.58 30.65
N VAL A 70 -4.09 -12.13 31.67
CA VAL A 70 -4.35 -10.70 31.90
C VAL A 70 -3.25 -10.14 32.77
N GLU A 71 -2.47 -9.21 32.24
CA GLU A 71 -1.44 -8.48 32.98
C GLU A 71 -1.94 -7.09 33.35
N ASN A 72 -1.58 -6.64 34.55
CA ASN A 72 -1.97 -5.34 35.07
C ASN A 72 -0.73 -4.45 35.23
N TYR A 73 -0.76 -3.29 34.58
CA TYR A 73 0.29 -2.30 34.62
C TYR A 73 -0.24 -1.04 35.29
N ASP A 74 0.50 -0.50 36.27
CA ASP A 74 0.07 0.71 36.99
C ASP A 74 0.56 2.01 36.33
N SER A 75 1.52 1.94 35.40
CA SER A 75 2.02 3.10 34.65
C SER A 75 1.54 3.07 33.19
N ASP A 76 1.07 4.22 32.73
CA ASP A 76 0.61 4.46 31.36
C ASP A 76 1.72 4.26 30.31
N GLU A 77 3.00 4.26 30.70
CA GLU A 77 4.11 4.04 29.77
C GLU A 77 4.13 2.60 29.23
N TYR A 78 3.86 1.61 30.07
CA TYR A 78 3.80 0.19 29.67
C TYR A 78 2.60 -0.12 28.78
N CYS A 79 1.62 0.78 28.78
CA CYS A 79 0.37 0.68 28.04
C CYS A 79 0.49 1.20 26.61
N LYS A 80 1.47 2.05 26.35
CA LYS A 80 1.67 2.68 25.05
C LYS A 80 2.43 1.75 24.11
N LEU A 81 2.08 1.81 22.83
CA LEU A 81 2.92 1.22 21.78
C LEU A 81 4.33 1.77 21.90
N ASP A 82 5.34 0.94 21.63
CA ASP A 82 6.70 1.43 21.54
C ASP A 82 6.80 2.50 20.43
N ILE A 83 7.78 3.39 20.54
CA ILE A 83 7.93 4.52 19.61
C ILE A 83 8.10 4.05 18.15
N ALA A 84 8.76 2.92 17.93
CA ALA A 84 8.91 2.34 16.60
C ALA A 84 7.56 1.81 16.06
N ALA A 85 6.76 1.12 16.88
CA ALA A 85 5.41 0.71 16.51
C ALA A 85 4.49 1.90 16.22
N GLN A 86 4.53 2.96 17.04
CA GLN A 86 3.80 4.21 16.76
C GLN A 86 4.24 4.83 15.43
N THR A 87 5.55 4.85 15.17
CA THR A 87 6.12 5.37 13.92
C THR A 87 5.68 4.55 12.72
N ILE A 88 5.62 3.22 12.84
CA ILE A 88 5.12 2.34 11.78
C ILE A 88 3.65 2.65 11.48
N HIS A 89 2.81 2.81 12.52
CA HIS A 89 1.41 3.17 12.36
C HIS A 89 1.24 4.55 11.72
N HIS A 90 1.94 5.58 12.21
CA HIS A 90 1.87 6.93 11.64
C HIS A 90 2.37 6.97 10.20
N LYS A 91 3.47 6.25 9.89
CA LYS A 91 3.98 6.14 8.52
C LYS A 91 2.96 5.45 7.61
N LYS A 92 2.31 4.39 8.08
CA LYS A 92 1.26 3.69 7.33
C LYS A 92 0.09 4.63 7.05
N GLN A 93 -0.40 5.34 8.06
CA GLN A 93 -1.49 6.29 7.92
C GLN A 93 -1.14 7.44 6.97
N LEU A 94 0.03 8.06 7.12
CA LEU A 94 0.50 9.12 6.21
C LEU A 94 0.62 8.63 4.77
N ASN A 95 1.10 7.40 4.55
CA ASN A 95 1.16 6.83 3.21
C ASN A 95 -0.23 6.61 2.61
N GLU A 96 -1.21 6.20 3.42
CA GLU A 96 -2.61 6.06 2.99
C GLU A 96 -3.21 7.43 2.64
N GLU A 97 -2.99 8.45 3.47
CA GLU A 97 -3.44 9.84 3.22
C GLU A 97 -2.80 10.43 1.95
N ILE A 98 -1.50 10.22 1.75
CA ILE A 98 -0.79 10.64 0.53
C ILE A 98 -1.38 9.95 -0.70
N LYS A 99 -1.66 8.64 -0.61
CA LYS A 99 -2.25 7.87 -1.70
C LYS A 99 -3.68 8.31 -2.00
N GLU A 100 -4.47 8.65 -0.99
CA GLU A 100 -5.83 9.15 -1.18
C GLU A 100 -5.83 10.53 -1.84
N ARG A 101 -5.00 11.44 -1.33
CA ARG A 101 -4.93 12.82 -1.82
C ARG A 101 -4.33 12.89 -3.22
N TYR A 102 -3.17 12.27 -3.42
CA TYR A 102 -2.34 12.42 -4.63
C TYR A 102 -2.29 11.18 -5.52
N GLY A 103 -2.94 10.08 -5.12
CA GLY A 103 -3.00 8.89 -5.96
C GLY A 103 -3.90 9.07 -7.17
N ASN A 104 -3.59 8.32 -8.22
CA ASN A 104 -4.38 8.20 -9.45
C ASN A 104 -4.55 9.49 -10.24
N TYR A 105 -3.64 10.45 -10.15
CA TYR A 105 -3.60 11.58 -11.08
C TYR A 105 -3.33 11.04 -12.50
N ARG A 106 -3.93 11.69 -13.51
CA ARG A 106 -3.63 11.44 -14.92
C ARG A 106 -2.16 11.73 -15.21
N GLU A 107 -1.64 11.13 -16.27
CA GLU A 107 -0.30 11.46 -16.75
C GLU A 107 -0.17 12.97 -17.02
N ASN A 108 0.98 13.52 -16.67
CA ASN A 108 1.31 14.95 -16.77
C ASN A 108 0.44 15.90 -15.91
N CYS A 109 -0.32 15.39 -14.94
CA CYS A 109 -1.06 16.19 -13.97
C CYS A 109 -0.39 16.19 -12.59
N PHE A 110 -0.27 17.37 -11.99
CA PHE A 110 0.40 17.58 -10.71
C PHE A 110 -0.52 18.32 -9.73
N PRO A 111 -0.54 17.95 -8.44
CA PRO A 111 -1.36 18.63 -7.42
C PRO A 111 -0.84 20.04 -7.13
N MET A 112 -1.75 20.96 -6.82
CA MET A 112 -1.43 22.34 -6.40
C MET A 112 -1.57 22.51 -4.87
N PRO A 113 -0.73 23.34 -4.22
CA PRO A 113 -0.85 23.62 -2.78
C PRO A 113 -2.19 24.26 -2.38
N SER A 114 -2.77 25.06 -3.27
CA SER A 114 -4.03 25.78 -3.07
C SER A 114 -5.28 24.90 -3.24
N GLY A 115 -5.09 23.60 -3.54
CA GLY A 115 -6.16 22.71 -4.01
C GLY A 115 -6.22 22.66 -5.53
N GLY A 116 -6.76 21.57 -6.07
CA GLY A 116 -6.80 21.34 -7.50
C GLY A 116 -5.46 20.86 -8.05
N CYS A 117 -5.30 20.99 -9.36
CA CYS A 117 -4.24 20.31 -10.10
C CYS A 117 -3.94 20.96 -11.45
N LYS A 118 -2.70 20.81 -11.90
CA LYS A 118 -2.16 21.39 -13.13
C LYS A 118 -1.69 20.29 -14.08
N CYS A 119 -2.20 20.28 -15.30
CA CYS A 119 -1.92 19.25 -16.30
C CYS A 119 -1.23 19.83 -17.53
N ASN A 120 -0.18 19.19 -18.02
CA ASN A 120 0.36 19.46 -19.35
C ASN A 120 -0.41 18.62 -20.37
N GLU A 121 -1.26 19.28 -21.16
CA GLU A 121 -2.10 18.70 -22.21
C GLU A 121 -1.60 19.13 -23.59
N LYS A 122 -2.06 18.47 -24.65
CA LYS A 122 -1.79 18.91 -26.02
C LYS A 122 -3.01 19.63 -26.59
N ASP A 123 -2.78 20.77 -27.21
CA ASP A 123 -3.81 21.47 -27.98
C ASP A 123 -4.14 20.69 -29.29
N PRO A 124 -5.17 21.11 -30.05
CA PRO A 124 -5.51 20.48 -31.33
C PRO A 124 -4.39 20.50 -32.38
N ASP A 125 -3.46 21.44 -32.26
CA ASP A 125 -2.31 21.62 -33.15
C ASP A 125 -1.08 20.81 -32.68
N GLY A 126 -1.18 20.14 -31.51
CA GLY A 126 -0.15 19.28 -30.94
C GLY A 126 0.85 19.97 -30.01
N ASN A 127 0.68 21.26 -29.71
CA ASN A 127 1.53 22.00 -28.78
C ASN A 127 1.20 21.69 -27.33
N GLU A 128 2.20 21.69 -26.45
CA GLU A 128 1.99 21.50 -25.02
C GLU A 128 1.42 22.77 -24.39
N ILE A 129 0.22 22.65 -23.85
CA ILE A 129 -0.46 23.68 -23.08
C ILE A 129 -0.58 23.23 -21.63
N VAL A 130 -0.55 24.18 -20.70
CA VAL A 130 -0.73 23.87 -19.29
C VAL A 130 -2.09 24.34 -18.82
N LYS A 131 -2.89 23.39 -18.33
CA LYS A 131 -4.27 23.62 -17.90
C LYS A 131 -4.40 23.40 -16.40
N GLU A 132 -5.03 24.35 -15.73
CA GLU A 132 -5.29 24.32 -14.30
C GLU A 132 -6.75 23.91 -14.05
N TYR A 133 -6.95 23.10 -13.03
CA TYR A 133 -8.23 22.58 -12.59
C TYR A 133 -8.38 22.85 -11.10
N ASP A 134 -9.52 23.38 -10.68
CA ASP A 134 -9.74 23.77 -9.27
C ASP A 134 -10.02 22.57 -8.35
N GLU A 135 -10.46 21.44 -8.91
CA GLU A 135 -10.83 20.24 -8.15
C GLU A 135 -9.93 19.05 -8.49
N ASP A 136 -9.36 18.40 -7.46
CA ASP A 136 -8.51 17.21 -7.61
C ASP A 136 -9.16 16.09 -8.42
N MET A 137 -10.49 15.92 -8.31
CA MET A 137 -11.23 14.89 -9.04
C MET A 137 -11.12 15.06 -10.55
N GLN A 138 -10.98 16.30 -11.02
CA GLN A 138 -10.86 16.60 -12.44
C GLN A 138 -9.50 16.21 -13.00
N CYS A 139 -8.49 15.92 -12.18
CA CYS A 139 -7.21 15.36 -12.63
C CYS A 139 -7.02 13.89 -12.29
N LYS A 140 -7.94 13.29 -11.52
CA LYS A 140 -7.88 11.88 -11.21
C LYS A 140 -8.43 11.04 -12.36
N ILE A 141 -7.80 9.90 -12.59
CA ILE A 141 -8.34 8.86 -13.45
C ILE A 141 -9.54 8.29 -12.69
N LEU A 142 -10.76 8.62 -13.13
CA LEU A 142 -11.96 7.96 -12.63
C LEU A 142 -11.75 6.47 -12.84
N GLN A 143 -11.75 5.69 -11.76
CA GLN A 143 -11.66 4.23 -11.81
C GLN A 143 -12.96 3.62 -12.37
N LYS A 144 -13.44 4.12 -13.51
CA LYS A 144 -14.50 3.51 -14.28
C LYS A 144 -13.93 2.29 -15.01
N ASN A 145 -13.60 1.29 -14.22
CA ASN A 145 -13.16 -0.05 -14.60
C ASN A 145 -11.88 -0.11 -15.47
N ARG A 146 -11.00 -1.01 -15.03
CA ARG A 146 -10.09 -1.83 -15.85
C ARG A 146 -10.31 -1.63 -17.34
N ARG A 147 -9.25 -1.24 -18.07
CA ARG A 147 -9.00 -1.52 -19.49
C ARG A 147 -10.29 -1.82 -20.23
N THR A 148 -10.89 -0.85 -20.90
CA THR A 148 -11.87 -1.13 -21.94
C THR A 148 -11.39 -2.37 -22.69
N ALA A 149 -12.10 -3.48 -22.51
CA ALA A 149 -11.81 -4.73 -23.19
C ALA A 149 -11.98 -4.59 -24.71
N ASN A 150 -12.41 -3.42 -25.17
CA ASN A 150 -12.46 -2.95 -26.56
C ASN A 150 -11.15 -2.31 -27.07
N GLU A 151 -10.12 -2.16 -26.24
CA GLU A 151 -8.72 -2.02 -26.68
C GLU A 151 -7.91 -3.20 -26.13
N ARG A 152 -8.40 -4.42 -26.32
CA ARG A 152 -7.45 -5.46 -26.72
C ARG A 152 -7.02 -5.06 -28.14
N PRO A 153 -5.75 -4.69 -28.39
CA PRO A 153 -5.25 -4.85 -29.75
C PRO A 153 -5.63 -6.27 -30.13
N SER A 154 -6.35 -6.44 -31.24
CA SER A 154 -6.69 -7.76 -31.75
C SER A 154 -5.46 -8.65 -31.55
N GLN A 155 -5.62 -9.84 -30.98
CA GLN A 155 -4.48 -10.75 -30.77
C GLN A 155 -3.75 -11.07 -32.09
N ASN A 156 -4.32 -10.64 -33.23
CA ASN A 156 -3.77 -10.66 -34.57
C ASN A 156 -3.13 -9.34 -35.08
N VAL A 157 -2.99 -8.28 -34.27
CA VAL A 157 -2.14 -7.14 -34.65
C VAL A 157 -0.69 -7.54 -34.42
N ARG A 158 -0.04 -7.94 -35.51
CA ARG A 158 1.39 -8.24 -35.57
C ARG A 158 2.16 -6.93 -35.43
N ASP A 159 2.44 -6.54 -34.18
CA ASP A 159 3.34 -5.42 -33.88
C ASP A 159 4.79 -5.85 -34.17
N PRO A 160 5.45 -5.29 -35.20
CA PRO A 160 6.81 -5.66 -35.57
C PRO A 160 7.82 -5.37 -34.46
N VAL A 161 7.57 -4.38 -33.59
CA VAL A 161 8.44 -4.05 -32.45
C VAL A 161 8.33 -5.16 -31.40
N ARG A 162 7.10 -5.60 -31.10
CA ARG A 162 6.85 -6.69 -30.15
C ARG A 162 7.45 -8.01 -30.63
N GLU A 163 7.30 -8.34 -31.92
CA GLU A 163 7.86 -9.56 -32.49
C GLU A 163 9.40 -9.54 -32.47
N ARG A 164 10.01 -8.39 -32.81
CA ARG A 164 11.46 -8.20 -32.70
C ARG A 164 11.95 -8.31 -31.26
N ALA A 165 11.23 -7.73 -30.30
CA ALA A 165 11.57 -7.84 -28.88
C ALA A 165 11.49 -9.30 -28.38
N GLN A 166 10.46 -10.04 -28.80
CA GLN A 166 10.32 -11.47 -28.47
C GLN A 166 11.42 -12.33 -29.11
N ALA A 167 11.79 -12.03 -30.37
CA ALA A 167 12.89 -12.72 -31.05
C ALA A 167 14.24 -12.45 -30.36
N ASN A 168 14.51 -11.19 -29.99
CA ASN A 168 15.71 -10.82 -29.24
C ASN A 168 15.76 -11.52 -27.87
N TYR A 169 14.63 -11.52 -27.15
CA TYR A 169 14.53 -12.22 -25.87
C TYR A 169 14.80 -13.72 -26.02
N ARG A 170 14.19 -14.37 -27.02
CA ARG A 170 14.45 -15.79 -27.32
C ARG A 170 15.93 -16.04 -27.66
N ALA A 171 16.58 -15.14 -28.40
CA ALA A 171 18.00 -15.27 -28.72
C ALA A 171 18.88 -15.23 -27.46
N VAL A 172 18.61 -14.30 -26.54
CA VAL A 172 19.32 -14.22 -25.25
C VAL A 172 19.09 -15.48 -24.42
N ILE A 173 17.86 -15.99 -24.34
CA ILE A 173 17.56 -17.23 -23.62
C ILE A 173 18.32 -18.43 -24.24
N ASN A 174 18.35 -18.53 -25.56
CA ASN A 174 19.11 -19.59 -26.24
C ASN A 174 20.62 -19.46 -25.96
N GLU A 175 21.16 -18.26 -26.01
CA GLU A 175 22.57 -18.00 -25.68
C GLU A 175 22.90 -18.39 -24.22
N LEU A 176 22.02 -18.03 -23.28
CA LEU A 176 22.17 -18.43 -21.89
C LEU A 176 22.11 -19.95 -21.75
N ASN A 177 21.10 -20.61 -22.33
CA ASN A 177 20.96 -22.06 -22.26
C ASN A 177 22.22 -22.78 -22.78
N GLU A 178 22.82 -22.33 -23.88
CA GLU A 178 24.07 -22.89 -24.40
C GLU A 178 25.28 -22.62 -23.48
N LYS A 179 25.36 -21.43 -22.86
CA LYS A 179 26.41 -21.11 -21.88
C LYS A 179 26.33 -21.93 -20.60
N PHE A 180 25.12 -22.28 -20.16
CA PHE A 180 24.89 -23.08 -18.96
C PHE A 180 24.87 -24.60 -19.22
N LYS A 181 24.82 -25.01 -20.50
CA LYS A 181 24.75 -26.42 -20.87
C LYS A 181 25.97 -27.20 -20.40
N GLY A 182 25.72 -28.27 -19.64
CA GLY A 182 26.75 -29.19 -19.13
C GLY A 182 27.69 -28.57 -18.10
N LEU A 183 27.38 -27.38 -17.57
CA LEU A 183 28.18 -26.72 -16.54
C LEU A 183 28.05 -27.47 -15.20
N LYS A 184 29.17 -27.66 -14.50
CA LYS A 184 29.19 -28.30 -13.18
C LYS A 184 28.35 -27.48 -12.19
N GLU A 185 27.65 -28.14 -11.28
CA GLU A 185 26.91 -27.51 -10.19
C GLU A 185 27.84 -26.62 -9.36
N GLY A 186 27.39 -25.42 -9.03
CA GLY A 186 28.20 -24.41 -8.33
C GLY A 186 29.23 -23.69 -9.21
N CYS A 187 29.27 -23.95 -10.52
CA CYS A 187 30.05 -23.17 -11.48
C CYS A 187 29.20 -22.13 -12.19
N PHE A 188 29.81 -20.98 -12.52
CA PHE A 188 29.17 -19.83 -13.15
C PHE A 188 29.94 -19.40 -14.40
N PRO A 189 29.30 -19.26 -15.58
CA PRO A 189 29.98 -18.88 -16.82
C PRO A 189 30.62 -17.49 -16.72
N ARG A 190 31.84 -17.35 -17.25
CA ARG A 190 32.56 -16.07 -17.39
C ARG A 190 33.05 -15.92 -18.82
N PRO A 191 33.39 -14.71 -19.29
CA PRO A 191 33.94 -14.52 -20.64
C PRO A 191 35.22 -15.33 -20.94
N LYS A 192 35.97 -15.72 -19.89
CA LYS A 192 37.14 -16.61 -19.97
C LYS A 192 37.01 -17.70 -18.90
N GLY A 193 36.39 -18.82 -19.28
CA GLY A 193 36.14 -19.99 -18.42
C GLY A 193 34.98 -19.79 -17.44
N CYS A 194 35.17 -20.13 -16.17
CA CYS A 194 34.10 -20.07 -15.16
C CYS A 194 34.65 -19.79 -13.76
N LEU A 195 33.73 -19.46 -12.86
CA LEU A 195 33.98 -19.38 -11.42
C LEU A 195 33.22 -20.51 -10.74
N CYS A 196 33.90 -21.37 -10.01
CA CYS A 196 33.31 -22.54 -9.35
C CYS A 196 33.47 -22.45 -7.85
N VAL A 197 32.39 -22.71 -7.11
CA VAL A 197 32.45 -22.91 -5.66
C VAL A 197 33.02 -24.30 -5.37
N ILE A 198 34.15 -24.38 -4.67
CA ILE A 198 34.82 -25.64 -4.32
C ILE A 198 34.44 -26.12 -2.93
N GLY A 199 34.11 -25.19 -2.03
CA GLY A 199 33.76 -25.52 -0.65
C GLY A 199 33.36 -24.27 0.12
N LYS A 200 33.24 -24.41 1.42
CA LYS A 200 32.99 -23.31 2.36
C LYS A 200 34.15 -23.19 3.34
N ASP A 201 34.48 -21.98 3.75
CA ASP A 201 35.45 -21.73 4.82
C ASP A 201 34.85 -22.06 6.20
N GLN A 202 35.65 -21.91 7.26
CA GLN A 202 35.21 -22.17 8.65
C GLN A 202 34.07 -21.25 9.10
N ASP A 203 33.90 -20.11 8.42
CA ASP A 203 32.85 -19.12 8.67
C ASP A 203 31.62 -19.32 7.75
N GLY A 204 31.61 -20.37 6.92
CA GLY A 204 30.52 -20.72 6.00
C GLY A 204 30.48 -19.95 4.68
N ARG A 205 31.48 -19.11 4.39
CA ARG A 205 31.61 -18.36 3.13
C ARG A 205 32.12 -19.25 2.01
N ASP A 206 31.63 -19.00 0.80
CA ASP A 206 31.99 -19.79 -0.38
C ASP A 206 33.45 -19.55 -0.79
N ILE A 207 34.22 -20.64 -0.89
CA ILE A 207 35.55 -20.65 -1.47
C ILE A 207 35.39 -20.87 -2.97
N THR A 208 35.69 -19.83 -3.76
CA THR A 208 35.58 -19.87 -5.22
C THR A 208 36.93 -20.04 -5.90
N GLU A 209 37.00 -20.90 -6.92
CA GLU A 209 38.15 -21.03 -7.82
C GLU A 209 37.75 -20.60 -9.23
N ARG A 210 38.64 -19.83 -9.87
CA ARG A 210 38.48 -19.44 -11.26
C ARG A 210 39.18 -20.43 -12.17
N ARG A 211 38.42 -21.07 -13.06
CA ARG A 211 38.94 -21.95 -14.10
C ARG A 211 38.95 -21.21 -15.42
N MET A 212 40.06 -21.27 -16.16
CA MET A 212 40.24 -20.48 -17.39
C MET A 212 39.78 -21.21 -18.65
N LYS A 213 39.64 -22.54 -18.61
CA LYS A 213 39.20 -23.35 -19.76
C LYS A 213 37.76 -23.81 -19.56
N ASP A 214 36.97 -23.70 -20.62
CA ASP A 214 35.55 -24.08 -20.62
C ASP A 214 35.34 -25.58 -20.31
N ARG A 215 36.30 -26.43 -20.70
CA ARG A 215 36.27 -27.87 -20.43
C ARG A 215 36.39 -28.24 -18.95
N ASP A 216 37.01 -27.37 -18.14
CA ASP A 216 37.21 -27.61 -16.70
C ASP A 216 35.96 -27.17 -15.90
N CYS A 217 35.07 -26.44 -16.57
CA CYS A 217 33.80 -25.95 -16.05
C CYS A 217 32.64 -26.90 -16.31
N LYS A 218 32.81 -27.82 -17.27
CA LYS A 218 31.76 -28.71 -17.76
C LYS A 218 32.04 -30.16 -17.40
N CYS A 219 30.97 -30.94 -17.23
CA CYS A 219 31.06 -32.38 -17.02
C CYS A 219 31.52 -33.07 -18.30
N GLN A 220 32.51 -33.95 -18.19
CA GLN A 220 32.91 -34.80 -19.32
C GLN A 220 31.92 -35.97 -19.48
N PRO A 221 31.76 -36.53 -20.70
CA PRO A 221 30.92 -37.71 -20.92
C PRO A 221 31.34 -38.87 -20.00
N GLY A 222 30.43 -39.33 -19.13
CA GLY A 222 30.68 -40.40 -18.17
C GLY A 222 31.37 -39.99 -16.87
N GLU A 223 31.70 -38.71 -16.69
CA GLU A 223 32.23 -38.18 -15.42
C GLU A 223 31.12 -38.15 -14.36
N ARG A 224 31.30 -38.97 -13.31
CA ARG A 224 30.43 -38.98 -12.12
C ARG A 224 31.27 -38.51 -10.96
N GLY A 225 30.96 -37.35 -10.39
CA GLY A 225 31.82 -36.72 -9.37
C GLY A 225 31.39 -35.31 -9.00
N HIS A 226 32.25 -34.62 -8.23
CA HIS A 226 31.98 -33.34 -7.57
C HIS A 226 31.36 -32.29 -8.52
N GLY A 227 30.05 -32.08 -8.41
CA GLY A 227 29.29 -31.12 -9.21
C GLY A 227 28.75 -31.63 -10.55
N CYS A 228 28.85 -32.92 -10.88
CA CYS A 228 28.21 -33.51 -12.05
C CYS A 228 27.00 -34.35 -11.64
N PRO A 229 25.82 -34.14 -12.26
CA PRO A 229 24.61 -34.87 -11.89
C PRO A 229 24.75 -36.36 -12.15
N ALA A 230 24.05 -37.19 -11.36
CA ALA A 230 24.11 -38.65 -11.43
C ALA A 230 23.74 -39.24 -12.82
N SER A 231 22.99 -38.47 -13.62
CA SER A 231 22.62 -38.81 -15.01
C SER A 231 23.75 -38.65 -16.02
N GLY A 232 24.91 -38.09 -15.64
CA GLY A 232 25.98 -37.74 -16.58
C GLY A 232 25.74 -36.42 -17.32
N ALA A 233 26.72 -36.02 -18.14
CA ALA A 233 26.72 -34.81 -18.95
C ALA A 233 25.63 -34.78 -20.04
#